data_AF-A0A2A5M4Q6-F1
#
_entry.id   AF-A0A2A5M4Q6-F1
#
_cell.length_a   1.000
_cell.length_b   1.000
_cell.length_c   1.000
_cell.angle_alpha   90.00
_cell.angle_beta   90.00
_cell.angle_gamma   90.00
#
_symmetry.space_group_name_H-M   'P 1'
#
loop_
_entity.id
_entity.type
_entity.pdbx_description
1 polymer ?
#
loop_
_entity_poly.entity_id
_entity_poly.type
_entity_poly.pdbx_seq_one_letter_code
_entity_poly.pdbx_strand_id
1 'polypeptide(L)'
;MKLYKYARMCWASYFYFDFLNTRNIFELDFNQEKIQEENSLRGYREIKVNLEHVVSQKHKDKEVLIDLRQDDAWQSKMLNFFDEKTNFDKLNGEFGELRTKNFIQRYEVQFHQPNTTSG
;
A
#
# COMPACT_ATOMS: atom_id res chain seq x y z
N MET A 1 -21.99 -5.27 -15.83
CA MET A 1 -21.57 -4.29 -14.80
C MET A 1 -21.03 -4.89 -13.48
N LYS A 2 -21.48 -6.07 -13.01
CA LYS A 2 -20.94 -6.71 -11.78
C LYS A 2 -19.53 -7.30 -11.94
N LEU A 3 -19.23 -7.94 -13.08
CA LEU A 3 -17.91 -8.57 -13.36
C LEU A 3 -16.74 -7.59 -13.33
N TYR A 4 -16.88 -6.43 -13.98
CA TYR A 4 -15.85 -5.38 -13.98
C TYR A 4 -15.52 -4.90 -12.55
N LYS A 5 -16.53 -4.81 -11.68
CA LYS A 5 -16.36 -4.43 -10.28
C LYS A 5 -15.59 -5.49 -9.50
N TYR A 6 -15.87 -6.78 -9.73
CA TYR A 6 -15.13 -7.90 -9.12
C TYR A 6 -13.69 -8.01 -9.63
N ALA A 7 -13.46 -7.85 -10.94
CA ALA A 7 -12.12 -7.85 -11.50
C ALA A 7 -11.27 -6.70 -10.94
N ARG A 8 -11.86 -5.52 -10.74
CA ARG A 8 -11.19 -4.36 -10.11
C ARG A 8 -10.92 -4.58 -8.62
N MET A 9 -11.81 -5.30 -7.92
CA MET A 9 -11.60 -5.70 -6.51
C MET A 9 -10.53 -6.78 -6.37
N CYS A 10 -10.47 -7.77 -7.26
CA CYS A 10 -9.40 -8.76 -7.28
C CYS A 10 -8.05 -8.15 -7.72
N TRP A 11 -8.09 -7.15 -8.61
CA TRP A 11 -6.93 -6.32 -8.89
C TRP A 11 -6.52 -5.62 -7.59
N ALA A 12 -7.44 -4.93 -6.91
CA ALA A 12 -7.15 -4.24 -5.65
C ALA A 12 -6.67 -5.14 -4.49
N SER A 13 -7.13 -6.39 -4.40
CA SER A 13 -6.69 -7.30 -3.36
C SER A 13 -5.22 -7.75 -3.52
N TYR A 14 -4.61 -7.58 -4.71
CA TYR A 14 -3.23 -7.96 -4.97
C TYR A 14 -2.19 -6.86 -4.66
N PHE A 15 -2.61 -5.59 -4.60
CA PHE A 15 -1.68 -4.46 -4.41
C PHE A 15 -1.72 -3.87 -3.00
N TYR A 16 -2.32 -4.53 -2.00
CA TYR A 16 -2.42 -3.94 -0.66
C TYR A 16 -2.96 -2.50 -0.69
N PHE A 17 -4.01 -2.28 -1.50
CA PHE A 17 -4.70 -0.98 -1.55
C PHE A 17 -5.28 -0.59 -0.18
N ASP A 18 -5.36 -1.54 0.76
CA ASP A 18 -5.71 -1.31 2.16
C ASP A 18 -4.81 -0.28 2.84
N PHE A 19 -3.59 -0.07 2.34
CA PHE A 19 -2.65 0.97 2.83
C PHE A 19 -2.83 2.32 2.15
N LEU A 20 -3.48 2.37 0.98
CA LEU A 20 -3.63 3.60 0.20
C LEU A 20 -4.42 4.64 1.00
N ASN A 21 -3.81 5.81 1.23
CA ASN A 21 -4.36 6.92 2.03
C ASN A 21 -4.68 6.59 3.50
N THR A 22 -4.52 5.36 3.95
CA THR A 22 -4.76 4.94 5.34
C THR A 22 -3.48 4.95 6.14
N ARG A 23 -2.36 4.48 5.56
CA ARG A 23 -1.07 4.33 6.25
C ARG A 23 0.00 5.27 5.71
N ASN A 24 1.07 5.41 6.46
CA ASN A 24 2.23 6.22 6.11
C ASN A 24 3.45 5.37 5.75
N ILE A 25 4.42 5.98 5.08
CA ILE A 25 5.79 5.47 4.90
C ILE A 25 6.76 6.59 5.24
N PHE A 26 8.02 6.24 5.49
CA PHE A 26 9.09 7.24 5.58
C PHE A 26 9.32 7.89 4.23
N GLU A 27 9.42 9.22 4.21
CA GLU A 27 9.94 9.93 3.05
C GLU A 27 11.45 9.74 2.97
N LEU A 28 11.91 9.48 1.74
CA LEU A 28 13.32 9.28 1.45
C LEU A 28 13.85 10.43 0.61
N ASP A 29 15.09 10.83 0.87
CA ASP A 29 15.80 11.78 0.04
C ASP A 29 16.29 11.14 -1.28
N PHE A 30 17.10 11.88 -2.04
CA PHE A 30 17.69 11.39 -3.29
C PHE A 30 18.62 10.19 -3.08
N ASN A 31 19.28 10.09 -1.92
CA ASN A 31 20.20 9.02 -1.55
C ASN A 31 19.50 7.80 -0.92
N GLN A 32 18.16 7.81 -0.85
CA GLN A 32 17.33 6.80 -0.19
C GLN A 32 17.46 6.77 1.35
N GLU A 33 17.89 7.88 1.94
CA GLU A 33 17.96 8.06 3.39
C GLU A 33 16.68 8.71 3.93
N LYS A 34 16.30 8.36 5.17
CA LYS A 34 15.09 8.92 5.80
C LYS A 34 15.32 10.39 6.13
N ILE A 35 14.37 11.25 5.75
CA ILE A 35 14.44 12.68 6.04
C ILE A 35 14.07 12.91 7.52
N GLN A 36 14.89 13.64 8.26
CA GLN A 36 14.62 13.95 9.67
C GLN A 36 13.54 15.03 9.81
N GLU A 37 12.67 14.88 10.81
CA GLU A 37 11.63 15.84 11.15
C GLU A 37 11.41 15.88 12.67
N GLU A 38 11.82 16.99 13.30
CA GLU A 38 11.83 17.14 14.77
C GLU A 38 10.44 17.02 15.41
N ASN A 39 9.38 17.45 14.70
CA ASN A 39 8.02 17.45 15.21
C ASN A 39 7.27 16.12 15.01
N SER A 40 7.92 15.12 14.44
CA SER A 40 7.32 13.80 14.23
C SER A 40 7.57 12.89 15.42
N LEU A 41 6.65 11.96 15.70
CA LEU A 41 6.80 10.99 16.79
C LEU A 41 8.05 10.10 16.64
N ARG A 42 8.49 9.87 15.40
CA ARG A 42 9.62 9.00 15.06
C ARG A 42 10.91 9.77 14.76
N GLY A 43 10.88 11.09 14.76
CA GLY A 43 12.00 11.94 14.34
C GLY A 43 12.27 11.93 12.83
N TYR A 44 11.38 11.36 12.01
CA TYR A 44 11.48 11.29 10.56
C TYR A 44 10.19 11.74 9.88
N ARG A 45 10.35 12.30 8.68
CA ARG A 45 9.24 12.73 7.84
C ARG A 45 8.45 11.54 7.34
N GLU A 46 7.14 11.61 7.54
CA GLU A 46 6.19 10.59 7.11
C GLU A 46 5.30 11.14 6.01
N ILE A 47 5.06 10.33 4.98
CA ILE A 47 4.13 10.66 3.90
C ILE A 47 3.07 9.56 3.77
N LYS A 48 1.86 9.96 3.39
CA LYS A 48 0.78 9.02 3.11
C LYS A 48 1.14 8.11 1.94
N VAL A 49 0.81 6.83 2.07
CA VAL A 49 0.90 5.87 0.97
C VAL A 49 -0.01 6.34 -0.17
N ASN A 50 0.57 6.51 -1.35
CA ASN A 50 -0.12 6.90 -2.58
C ASN A 50 -0.14 5.74 -3.58
N LEU A 51 -0.73 5.97 -4.76
CA LEU A 51 -0.84 4.95 -5.79
C LEU A 51 0.53 4.48 -6.31
N GLU A 52 1.49 5.40 -6.49
CA GLU A 52 2.83 5.05 -6.95
C GLU A 52 3.55 4.10 -5.99
N HIS A 53 3.49 4.38 -4.69
CA HIS A 53 4.08 3.53 -3.64
C HIS A 53 3.54 2.10 -3.69
N VAL A 54 2.25 1.97 -3.97
CA VAL A 54 1.54 0.68 -4.02
C VAL A 54 1.94 -0.16 -5.25
N VAL A 55 2.10 0.48 -6.41
CA VAL A 55 2.26 -0.24 -7.70
C VAL A 55 3.71 -0.33 -8.20
N SER A 56 4.60 0.51 -7.69
CA SER A 56 5.97 0.66 -8.20
C SER A 56 6.98 -0.30 -7.57
N GLN A 57 7.79 -0.95 -8.41
CA GLN A 57 8.92 -1.81 -7.98
C GLN A 57 9.96 -1.06 -7.16
N LYS A 58 10.08 0.25 -7.36
CA LYS A 58 10.96 1.11 -6.55
C LYS A 58 10.59 1.09 -5.07
N HIS A 59 9.33 0.81 -4.74
CA HIS A 59 8.81 0.82 -3.38
C HIS A 59 8.57 -0.59 -2.82
N LYS A 60 8.97 -1.62 -3.55
CA LYS A 60 8.89 -3.00 -3.08
C LYS A 60 9.69 -3.18 -1.78
N ASP A 61 9.10 -3.93 -0.86
CA ASP A 61 9.61 -4.27 0.47
C ASP A 61 9.84 -3.07 1.41
N LYS A 62 9.41 -1.86 1.02
CA LYS A 62 9.44 -0.69 1.91
C LYS A 62 8.43 -0.86 3.03
N GLU A 63 8.87 -0.56 4.25
CA GLU A 63 8.07 -0.64 5.46
C GLU A 63 6.88 0.33 5.40
N VAL A 64 5.70 -0.17 5.77
CA VAL A 64 4.48 0.63 5.97
C VAL A 64 4.32 0.87 7.46
N LEU A 65 4.23 2.14 7.85
CA LEU A 65 4.22 2.55 9.25
C LEU A 65 2.85 2.32 9.88
N ILE A 66 2.86 1.94 11.16
CA ILE A 66 1.67 1.92 12.01
C ILE A 66 1.31 3.31 12.49
N ASP A 67 0.01 3.56 12.67
CA ASP A 67 -0.46 4.77 13.32
C ASP A 67 -0.17 4.67 14.82
N LEU A 68 0.62 5.61 15.33
CA LEU A 68 0.97 5.67 16.73
C LEU A 68 -0.06 6.48 17.52
N ARG A 69 -0.26 6.07 18.77
CA ARG A 69 -0.99 6.85 19.76
C ARG A 69 -0.21 8.15 20.03
N GLN A 70 -0.90 9.28 20.05
CA GLN A 70 -0.31 10.62 20.13
C GLN A 70 -0.24 11.18 21.56
N ASP A 71 -0.82 10.49 22.54
CA ASP A 71 -0.82 10.94 23.92
C ASP A 71 0.50 10.63 24.64
N ASP A 72 0.80 11.43 25.66
CA ASP A 72 2.05 11.33 26.41
C ASP A 72 2.07 10.25 27.50
N ALA A 73 1.01 9.45 27.64
CA ALA A 73 0.95 8.43 28.67
C ALA A 73 2.02 7.36 28.45
N TRP A 74 2.67 6.94 29.54
CA TRP A 74 3.73 5.93 29.47
C TRP A 74 3.22 4.58 28.93
N GLN A 75 1.95 4.23 29.20
CA GLN A 75 1.35 3.03 28.63
C GLN A 75 1.24 3.11 27.10
N SER A 76 0.87 4.27 26.56
CA SER A 76 0.77 4.50 25.12
C SER A 76 2.14 4.41 24.46
N LYS A 77 3.19 4.98 25.08
CA LYS A 77 4.58 4.85 24.63
C LYS A 77 5.03 3.38 24.60
N MET A 78 4.68 2.61 25.64
CA MET A 78 4.99 1.19 25.71
C MET A 78 4.25 0.39 24.63
N LEU A 79 2.95 0.63 24.42
CA LEU A 79 2.17 -0.05 23.39
C LEU A 79 2.66 0.30 21.99
N ASN A 80 2.95 1.57 21.72
CA ASN A 80 3.55 2.03 20.47
C ASN A 80 4.86 1.28 20.19
N PHE A 81 5.75 1.15 21.18
CA PHE A 81 6.99 0.39 21.03
C PHE A 81 6.76 -1.08 20.62
N PHE A 82 5.78 -1.74 21.23
CA PHE A 82 5.45 -3.13 20.87
C PHE A 82 4.83 -3.22 19.49
N ASP A 83 3.86 -2.36 19.18
CA ASP A 83 3.18 -2.33 17.89
C ASP A 83 4.21 -2.09 16.76
N GLU A 84 5.19 -1.21 16.96
CA GLU A 84 6.27 -0.97 15.99
C GLU A 84 7.17 -2.20 15.84
N LYS A 85 7.54 -2.84 16.95
CA LYS A 85 8.42 -4.02 16.94
C LYS A 85 7.77 -5.24 16.29
N THR A 86 6.44 -5.32 16.30
CA THR A 86 5.66 -6.40 15.68
C THR A 86 5.07 -6.01 14.33
N ASN A 87 5.38 -4.82 13.82
CA ASN A 87 4.96 -4.40 12.49
C ASN A 87 5.81 -5.08 11.42
N PHE A 88 5.18 -5.90 10.59
CA PHE A 88 5.81 -6.57 9.45
C PHE A 88 5.22 -6.13 8.12
N ASP A 89 4.35 -5.10 8.12
CA ASP A 89 3.69 -4.62 6.93
C ASP A 89 4.70 -3.98 5.97
N LYS A 90 4.69 -4.45 4.73
CA LYS A 90 5.56 -3.95 3.66
C LYS A 90 4.76 -3.74 2.39
N LEU A 91 5.20 -2.75 1.62
CA LEU A 91 4.70 -2.54 0.27
C LEU A 91 5.15 -3.70 -0.62
N ASN A 92 4.19 -4.34 -1.28
CA ASN A 92 4.49 -5.45 -2.19
C ASN A 92 5.11 -4.94 -3.51
N GLY A 93 4.82 -3.70 -3.90
CA GLY A 93 5.52 -2.94 -4.94
C GLY A 93 5.66 -3.61 -6.30
N GLU A 94 4.92 -4.66 -6.65
CA GLU A 94 5.24 -5.45 -7.83
C GLU A 94 4.05 -5.60 -8.79
N PHE A 95 3.97 -4.69 -9.75
CA PHE A 95 3.24 -4.91 -11.02
C PHE A 95 4.19 -5.48 -12.08
N GLY A 96 4.74 -6.66 -11.81
CA GLY A 96 5.54 -7.39 -12.79
C GLY A 96 4.66 -8.14 -13.80
N GLU A 97 5.16 -8.29 -15.03
CA GLU A 97 4.49 -9.01 -16.12
C GLU A 97 4.01 -10.42 -15.71
N LEU A 98 4.77 -11.11 -14.86
CA LEU A 98 4.44 -12.43 -14.31
C LEU A 98 3.20 -12.44 -13.42
N ARG A 99 2.99 -11.41 -12.57
CA ARG A 99 1.79 -11.33 -11.73
C ARG A 99 0.57 -10.96 -12.55
N THR A 100 0.73 -10.10 -13.56
CA THR A 100 -0.31 -9.80 -14.55
C THR A 100 -0.68 -11.05 -15.36
N LYS A 101 0.31 -11.83 -15.81
CA LYS A 101 0.09 -13.12 -16.51
C LYS A 101 -0.64 -14.13 -15.61
N ASN A 102 -0.21 -14.29 -14.35
CA ASN A 102 -0.86 -15.18 -13.40
C ASN A 102 -2.29 -14.73 -13.06
N PHE A 103 -2.55 -13.42 -12.98
CA PHE A 103 -3.90 -12.88 -12.79
C PHE A 103 -4.80 -13.17 -13.98
N ILE A 104 -4.34 -12.92 -15.21
CA ILE A 104 -5.06 -13.21 -16.46
C ILE A 104 -5.31 -14.72 -16.62
N GLN A 105 -4.39 -15.57 -16.16
CA GLN A 105 -4.57 -17.03 -16.21
C GLN A 105 -5.60 -17.53 -15.18
N ARG A 106 -5.69 -16.91 -14.00
CA ARG A 106 -6.59 -17.35 -12.92
C ARG A 106 -8.00 -16.81 -13.06
N TYR A 107 -8.17 -15.70 -13.77
CA TYR A 107 -9.45 -15.04 -14.00
C TYR A 107 -9.62 -14.79 -15.50
N GLU A 108 -10.69 -15.31 -16.07
CA GLU A 108 -11.02 -15.06 -17.47
C GLU A 108 -11.36 -13.57 -17.65
N VAL A 109 -10.46 -12.81 -18.29
CA VAL A 109 -10.68 -11.39 -18.59
C VAL A 109 -11.66 -11.31 -19.76
N GLN A 110 -12.95 -11.22 -19.46
CA GLN A 110 -13.96 -11.01 -20.48
C GLN A 110 -13.97 -9.53 -20.90
N PHE A 111 -13.52 -9.27 -22.12
CA PHE A 111 -13.66 -7.97 -22.75
C PHE A 111 -15.14 -7.75 -23.09
N HIS A 112 -15.69 -6.61 -22.67
CA HIS A 112 -17.03 -6.22 -23.06
C HIS A 112 -17.07 -6.07 -24.59
N GLN A 113 -17.80 -6.94 -25.27
CA GLN A 113 -18.20 -6.68 -26.65
C GLN A 113 -19.04 -5.38 -26.65
N PRO A 114 -18.90 -4.52 -27.67
CA PRO A 114 -19.82 -3.39 -27.83
C PRO A 114 -21.25 -3.95 -27.91
N ASN A 115 -22.19 -3.31 -27.21
CA ASN A 115 -23.59 -3.73 -27.21
C ASN A 115 -24.08 -3.80 -28.66
N THR A 116 -24.36 -5.00 -29.16
CA THR A 116 -25.10 -5.16 -30.41
C THR A 116 -26.54 -4.69 -30.20
N THR A 117 -27.10 -4.08 -31.23
CA THR A 117 -28.34 -3.27 -31.25
C THR A 117 -29.65 -4.06 -31.06
N SER A 118 -29.68 -5.01 -30.13
CA SER A 118 -30.92 -5.70 -29.75
C SER A 118 -30.97 -5.83 -28.23
N GLY A 119 -31.79 -4.97 -27.61
CA GLY A 119 -32.16 -5.03 -26.20
C GLY A 119 -33.23 -6.08 -25.91
#